data_AF-A0A7Y4Z615-F1
#
_entry.id   AF-A0A7Y4Z615-F1
#
_cell.length_a   1.000
_cell.length_b   1.000
_cell.length_c   1.000
_cell.angle_alpha   90.00
_cell.angle_beta   90.00
_cell.angle_gamma   90.00
#
_symmetry.space_group_name_H-M   'P 1'
#
loop_
_entity.id
_entity.type
_entity.pdbx_description
1 polymer ?
#
loop_
_entity_poly.entity_id
_entity_poly.type
_entity_poly.pdbx_seq_one_letter_code
_entity_poly.pdbx_strand_id
1 'polypeptide(L)'
;MEKTIVDILYEDFLNLNQFLIKNEEPSFTVLIDDHFRKSLLLSSASFFEYQICNILTEYFHNTTNSNLIITSFLKNKAISRQYHTFFCWDAANANNFFALFGEKFKNHMTAIIKDNEKLESSIKDFMEIGRERNRLVHQNYANYTIEKTVDEIFNLFKSAQYFMEIFNVNINSVSN
;
A
#
# COMPACT_ATOMS: atom_id res chain seq x y z
N MET A 1 -5.02 2.52 16.81
CA MET A 1 -4.60 3.08 15.52
C MET A 1 -5.68 4.05 15.10
N GLU A 2 -5.32 5.28 14.69
CA GLU A 2 -6.31 6.22 14.15
C GLU A 2 -6.93 5.66 12.87
N LYS A 3 -8.20 6.01 12.62
CA LYS A 3 -8.89 5.65 11.37
C LYS A 3 -8.16 6.31 10.20
N THR A 4 -7.85 5.52 9.18
CA THR A 4 -7.27 6.01 7.93
C THR A 4 -8.36 6.53 6.99
N ILE A 5 -7.97 7.24 5.93
CA ILE A 5 -8.92 7.65 4.89
C ILE A 5 -9.60 6.45 4.20
N VAL A 6 -8.90 5.31 4.13
CA VAL A 6 -9.42 4.07 3.55
C VAL A 6 -10.47 3.42 4.47
N ASP A 7 -10.29 3.53 5.80
CA ASP A 7 -11.32 3.13 6.77
C ASP A 7 -12.62 3.90 6.60
N ILE A 8 -12.49 5.22 6.46
CA ILE A 8 -13.65 6.11 6.28
C ILE A 8 -14.36 5.75 4.97
N LEU A 9 -13.62 5.56 3.88
CA LEU A 9 -14.20 5.18 2.58
C LEU A 9 -14.93 3.83 2.64
N TYR A 10 -14.38 2.85 3.37
CA TYR A 10 -15.02 1.56 3.57
C TYR A 10 -16.30 1.68 4.42
N GLU A 11 -16.28 2.47 5.49
CA GLU A 11 -17.49 2.74 6.30
C GLU A 11 -18.58 3.46 5.48
N ASP A 12 -18.19 4.46 4.67
CA ASP A 12 -19.11 5.17 3.78
C ASP A 12 -19.76 4.22 2.75
N PHE A 13 -18.99 3.27 2.21
CA PHE A 13 -19.51 2.21 1.35
C PHE A 13 -20.57 1.37 2.07
N LEU A 14 -20.27 0.87 3.28
CA LEU A 14 -21.20 0.02 4.03
C LEU A 14 -22.51 0.77 4.32
N ASN A 15 -22.40 2.05 4.71
CA ASN A 15 -23.56 2.90 4.97
C ASN A 15 -24.41 3.11 3.72
N LEU A 16 -23.78 3.39 2.56
CA LEU A 16 -24.51 3.58 1.30
C LEU A 16 -25.15 2.28 0.81
N ASN A 17 -24.43 1.16 0.91
CA ASN A 17 -24.96 -0.14 0.53
C ASN A 17 -26.19 -0.52 1.37
N GLN A 18 -26.12 -0.33 2.69
CA GLN A 18 -27.27 -0.54 3.59
C GLN A 18 -28.45 0.37 3.25
N PHE A 19 -28.19 1.63 2.89
CA PHE A 19 -29.23 2.55 2.45
C PHE A 19 -29.93 2.05 1.18
N LEU A 20 -29.19 1.56 0.17
CA LEU A 20 -29.78 1.06 -1.08
C LEU A 20 -30.59 -0.21 -0.88
N ILE A 21 -30.08 -1.15 -0.07
CA ILE A 21 -30.79 -2.37 0.30
C ILE A 21 -32.12 -2.02 0.98
N LYS A 22 -32.12 -1.04 1.89
CA LYS A 22 -33.31 -0.60 2.60
C LYS A 22 -34.35 0.06 1.68
N ASN A 23 -33.92 0.68 0.59
CA ASN A 23 -34.80 1.31 -0.40
C ASN A 23 -35.16 0.39 -1.58
N GLU A 24 -34.82 -0.90 -1.52
CA GLU A 24 -35.16 -1.90 -2.54
C GLU A 24 -34.61 -1.58 -3.94
N GLU A 25 -33.38 -1.06 -4.01
CA GLU A 25 -32.70 -0.66 -5.26
C GLU A 25 -31.53 -1.61 -5.63
N PRO A 26 -31.80 -2.85 -6.10
CA PRO A 26 -30.77 -3.85 -6.33
C PRO A 26 -29.85 -3.53 -7.53
N SER A 27 -30.36 -2.84 -8.54
CA SER A 27 -29.56 -2.42 -9.71
C SER A 27 -28.47 -1.41 -9.33
N PHE A 28 -28.80 -0.44 -8.48
CA PHE A 28 -27.83 0.52 -7.96
C PHE A 28 -26.82 -0.13 -7.01
N THR A 29 -27.24 -1.13 -6.24
CA THR A 29 -26.34 -1.90 -5.36
C THR A 29 -25.21 -2.56 -6.17
N VAL A 30 -25.53 -3.22 -7.28
CA VAL A 30 -24.52 -3.88 -8.14
C VAL A 30 -23.59 -2.87 -8.81
N LEU A 31 -24.15 -1.77 -9.33
CA LEU A 31 -23.37 -0.71 -9.95
C LEU A 31 -22.36 -0.12 -8.96
N ILE A 32 -22.82 0.15 -7.74
CA ILE A 32 -22.05 0.79 -6.70
C ILE A 32 -20.96 -0.14 -6.16
N ASP A 33 -21.24 -1.44 -6.01
CA ASP A 33 -20.22 -2.43 -5.62
C ASP A 33 -19.04 -2.44 -6.60
N ASP A 34 -19.28 -2.43 -7.92
CA ASP A 34 -18.19 -2.40 -8.91
C ASP A 34 -17.33 -1.14 -8.82
N HIS A 35 -17.97 0.03 -8.70
CA HIS A 35 -17.26 1.29 -8.53
C HIS A 35 -16.48 1.36 -7.23
N PHE A 36 -17.03 0.84 -6.13
CA PHE A 36 -16.37 0.86 -4.83
C PHE A 36 -15.18 -0.09 -4.76
N ARG A 37 -15.26 -1.29 -5.35
CA ARG A 37 -14.09 -2.18 -5.45
C ARG A 37 -12.90 -1.45 -6.10
N LYS A 38 -13.14 -0.76 -7.21
CA LYS A 38 -12.12 0.01 -7.94
C LYS A 38 -11.60 1.19 -7.11
N SER A 39 -12.52 1.96 -6.52
CA SER A 39 -12.18 3.13 -5.71
C SER A 39 -11.40 2.77 -4.44
N LEU A 40 -11.81 1.71 -3.74
CA LEU A 40 -11.16 1.24 -2.53
C LEU A 40 -9.76 0.69 -2.82
N LEU A 41 -9.62 -0.10 -3.88
CA LEU A 41 -8.32 -0.62 -4.32
C LEU A 41 -7.36 0.53 -4.66
N LEU A 42 -7.81 1.50 -5.45
CA LEU A 42 -6.99 2.65 -5.84
C LEU A 42 -6.61 3.51 -4.64
N SER A 43 -7.56 3.76 -3.72
CA SER A 43 -7.33 4.50 -2.47
C SER A 43 -6.32 3.79 -1.58
N SER A 44 -6.43 2.46 -1.45
CA SER A 44 -5.49 1.63 -0.68
C SER A 44 -4.07 1.72 -1.25
N ALA A 45 -3.92 1.56 -2.56
CA ALA A 45 -2.62 1.67 -3.22
C ALA A 45 -2.03 3.08 -3.09
N SER A 46 -2.85 4.12 -3.29
CA SER A 46 -2.42 5.52 -3.15
C SER A 46 -1.99 5.86 -1.72
N PHE A 47 -2.68 5.31 -0.72
CA PHE A 47 -2.33 5.49 0.68
C PHE A 47 -0.95 4.91 0.99
N PHE A 48 -0.68 3.70 0.49
CA PHE A 48 0.61 3.04 0.68
C PHE A 48 1.76 3.74 -0.04
N GLU A 49 1.52 4.22 -1.27
CA GLU A 49 2.48 5.05 -1.99
C GLU A 49 2.85 6.30 -1.19
N TYR A 50 1.84 7.00 -0.65
CA TYR A 50 2.06 8.16 0.20
C TYR A 50 2.85 7.81 1.46
N GLN A 51 2.47 6.74 2.16
CA GLN A 51 3.16 6.32 3.39
C GLN A 51 4.63 5.96 3.16
N ILE A 52 4.95 5.14 2.16
CA ILE A 52 6.34 4.77 1.86
C ILE A 52 7.15 6.02 1.51
N CYS A 53 6.62 6.88 0.66
CA CYS A 53 7.32 8.11 0.30
C CYS A 53 7.56 9.02 1.51
N ASN A 54 6.60 9.09 2.44
CA ASN A 54 6.74 9.86 3.66
C ASN A 54 7.79 9.26 4.62
N ILE A 55 7.71 7.95 4.87
CA ILE A 55 8.67 7.21 5.71
C ILE A 55 10.10 7.43 5.20
N LEU A 56 10.33 7.31 3.89
CA LEU A 56 11.66 7.53 3.30
C LEU A 56 12.10 8.98 3.41
N THR A 57 11.20 9.93 3.23
CA THR A 57 11.50 11.36 3.37
C THR A 57 11.93 11.69 4.80
N GLU A 58 11.18 11.21 5.79
CA GLU A 58 11.48 11.38 7.22
C GLU A 58 12.81 10.70 7.59
N TYR A 59 13.01 9.47 7.11
CA TYR A 59 14.24 8.72 7.31
C TYR A 59 15.48 9.48 6.81
N PHE A 60 15.45 9.95 5.57
CA PHE A 60 16.58 10.70 5.01
C PHE A 60 16.78 12.04 5.70
N HIS A 61 15.69 12.72 6.08
CA HIS A 61 15.76 13.95 6.84
C HIS A 61 16.49 13.74 8.18
N ASN A 62 16.12 12.71 8.94
CA ASN A 62 16.72 12.41 10.23
C ASN A 62 18.18 11.94 10.10
N THR A 63 18.46 11.03 9.16
CA THR A 63 19.80 10.43 8.98
C THR A 63 20.83 11.45 8.49
N THR A 64 20.40 12.48 7.77
CA THR A 64 21.28 13.53 7.23
C THR A 64 21.43 14.74 8.15
N ASN A 65 20.93 14.67 9.39
CA ASN A 65 20.84 15.81 10.32
C ASN A 65 20.16 17.03 9.65
N SER A 66 19.08 16.78 8.90
CA SER A 66 18.27 17.80 8.23
C SER A 66 19.05 18.62 7.18
N ASN A 67 20.10 18.06 6.57
CA ASN A 67 20.82 18.75 5.49
C ASN A 67 19.91 18.93 4.27
N LEU A 68 19.44 20.16 4.06
CA LEU A 68 18.47 20.51 3.02
C LEU A 68 18.92 20.15 1.59
N ILE A 69 20.22 20.22 1.30
CA ILE A 69 20.74 19.91 -0.04
C ILE A 69 20.63 18.41 -0.31
N ILE A 70 21.07 17.59 0.64
CA ILE A 70 21.05 16.12 0.50
C ILE A 70 19.61 15.61 0.49
N THR A 71 18.77 16.08 1.41
CA THR A 71 17.36 15.67 1.48
C THR A 71 16.58 16.07 0.23
N SER A 72 16.79 17.27 -0.30
CA SER A 72 16.15 17.72 -1.54
C SER A 72 16.62 16.91 -2.76
N PHE A 73 17.92 16.60 -2.82
CA PHE A 73 18.46 15.75 -3.89
C PHE A 73 17.85 14.34 -3.86
N LEU A 74 17.81 13.71 -2.68
CA LEU A 74 17.22 12.38 -2.50
C LEU A 74 15.72 12.38 -2.81
N LYS A 75 14.97 13.38 -2.32
CA LYS A 75 13.55 13.53 -2.63
C LYS A 75 13.30 13.63 -4.13
N ASN A 76 14.05 14.48 -4.83
CA ASN A 76 13.86 14.70 -6.27
C ASN A 76 14.31 13.51 -7.12
N LYS A 77 15.38 12.83 -6.72
CA LYS A 77 15.97 11.75 -7.51
C LYS A 77 15.41 10.36 -7.19
N ALA A 78 15.20 10.07 -5.91
CA ALA A 78 14.88 8.73 -5.42
C ALA A 78 13.41 8.55 -5.04
N ILE A 79 12.67 9.60 -4.69
CA ILE A 79 11.28 9.49 -4.22
C ILE A 79 10.28 9.97 -5.28
N SER A 80 10.45 11.18 -5.79
CA SER A 80 9.49 11.83 -6.68
C SER A 80 9.27 11.02 -7.96
N ARG A 81 8.04 10.55 -8.16
CA ARG A 81 7.60 9.72 -9.30
C ARG A 81 8.36 8.39 -9.44
N GLN A 82 9.09 7.94 -8.42
CA GLN A 82 9.88 6.71 -8.48
C GLN A 82 9.20 5.52 -7.81
N TYR A 83 8.08 5.69 -7.10
CA TYR A 83 7.42 4.61 -6.35
C TYR A 83 7.20 3.32 -7.17
N HIS A 84 6.78 3.46 -8.42
CA HIS A 84 6.54 2.33 -9.32
C HIS A 84 7.79 1.47 -9.59
N THR A 85 9.01 1.99 -9.39
CA THR A 85 10.28 1.27 -9.60
C THR A 85 10.78 0.57 -8.34
N PHE A 86 10.21 0.88 -7.17
CA PHE A 86 10.67 0.32 -5.90
C PHE A 86 10.42 -1.18 -5.79
N PHE A 87 9.27 -1.63 -6.30
CA PHE A 87 8.82 -3.00 -6.18
C PHE A 87 8.78 -3.68 -7.55
N CYS A 88 9.12 -4.96 -7.56
CA CYS A 88 8.83 -5.82 -8.70
C CYS A 88 7.39 -6.32 -8.55
N TRP A 89 6.43 -5.60 -9.14
CA TRP A 89 4.99 -5.87 -8.95
C TRP A 89 4.52 -7.23 -9.45
N ASP A 90 5.30 -7.90 -10.30
CA ASP A 90 5.01 -9.27 -10.74
C ASP A 90 5.47 -10.32 -9.71
N ALA A 91 6.32 -9.94 -8.75
CA ALA A 91 6.77 -10.80 -7.67
C ALA A 91 5.83 -10.73 -6.45
N ALA A 92 5.79 -11.78 -5.64
CA ALA A 92 5.01 -11.83 -4.40
C ALA A 92 5.80 -11.41 -3.15
N ASN A 93 6.95 -10.74 -3.33
CA ASN A 93 7.82 -10.32 -2.23
C ASN A 93 8.40 -8.92 -2.47
N ALA A 94 8.87 -8.29 -1.39
CA ALA A 94 9.46 -6.95 -1.40
C ALA A 94 11.00 -6.96 -1.45
N ASN A 95 11.64 -8.07 -1.85
CA ASN A 95 13.11 -8.18 -1.81
C ASN A 95 13.83 -7.15 -2.69
N ASN A 96 13.24 -6.82 -3.85
CA ASN A 96 13.76 -5.77 -4.74
C ASN A 96 13.81 -4.42 -4.02
N PHE A 97 12.75 -4.09 -3.27
CA PHE A 97 12.68 -2.86 -2.50
C PHE A 97 13.72 -2.83 -1.38
N PHE A 98 13.86 -3.92 -0.61
CA PHE A 98 14.85 -3.97 0.46
C PHE A 98 16.29 -3.92 -0.07
N ALA A 99 16.55 -4.46 -1.26
CA ALA A 99 17.86 -4.41 -1.91
C ALA A 99 18.31 -2.97 -2.22
N LEU A 100 17.38 -2.02 -2.41
CA LEU A 100 17.70 -0.61 -2.66
C LEU A 100 18.47 0.03 -1.49
N PHE A 101 18.30 -0.49 -0.28
CA PHE A 101 19.00 -0.04 0.93
C PHE A 101 20.31 -0.83 1.19
N GLY A 102 20.69 -1.72 0.28
CA GLY A 102 21.89 -2.56 0.37
C GLY A 102 21.65 -3.95 0.97
N GLU A 103 22.60 -4.85 0.72
CA GLU A 103 22.48 -6.28 1.10
C GLU A 103 22.35 -6.49 2.62
N LYS A 104 22.97 -5.65 3.46
CA LYS A 104 22.86 -5.75 4.92
C LYS A 104 21.40 -5.58 5.38
N PHE A 105 20.70 -4.57 4.87
CA PHE A 105 19.31 -4.30 5.23
C PHE A 105 18.37 -5.36 4.67
N LYS A 106 18.58 -5.76 3.42
CA LYS A 106 17.84 -6.86 2.80
C LYS A 106 17.93 -8.16 3.59
N ASN A 107 19.13 -8.55 4.02
CA ASN A 107 19.33 -9.77 4.81
C ASN A 107 18.66 -9.67 6.18
N HIS A 108 18.74 -8.50 6.83
CA HIS A 108 18.03 -8.21 8.09
C HIS A 108 16.52 -8.38 7.94
N MET A 109 15.91 -7.73 6.94
CA MET A 109 14.47 -7.85 6.68
C MET A 109 14.07 -9.29 6.33
N THR A 110 14.87 -9.98 5.52
CA THR A 110 14.60 -11.37 5.12
C THR A 110 14.59 -12.31 6.33
N ALA A 111 15.48 -12.11 7.31
CA ALA A 111 15.49 -12.88 8.54
C ALA A 111 14.22 -12.63 9.37
N ILE A 112 13.81 -11.37 9.53
CA ILE A 112 12.58 -11.02 10.27
C ILE A 112 11.35 -11.63 9.59
N ILE A 113 11.26 -11.56 8.26
CA ILE A 113 10.14 -12.11 7.51
C ILE A 113 10.03 -13.62 7.70
N LYS A 114 11.17 -14.32 7.67
CA LYS A 114 11.21 -15.78 7.84
C LYS A 114 10.66 -16.23 9.18
N ASP A 115 10.85 -15.44 10.23
CA ASP A 115 10.42 -15.77 11.59
C ASP A 115 9.04 -15.16 11.94
N ASN A 116 8.37 -14.50 10.99
CA ASN A 116 7.10 -13.82 11.21
C ASN A 116 6.14 -14.03 10.03
N GLU A 117 5.35 -15.10 10.10
CA GLU A 117 4.33 -15.45 9.09
C GLU A 117 3.32 -14.32 8.85
N LYS A 118 2.96 -13.58 9.91
CA LYS A 118 2.05 -12.43 9.78
C LYS A 118 2.67 -11.33 8.91
N LEU A 119 3.97 -11.06 9.07
CA LEU A 119 4.69 -10.11 8.24
C LEU A 119 4.77 -10.59 6.79
N GLU A 120 5.10 -11.88 6.59
CA GLU A 120 5.16 -12.45 5.25
C GLU A 120 3.82 -12.30 4.50
N SER A 121 2.70 -12.63 5.16
CA SER A 121 1.36 -12.45 4.60
C SER A 121 1.05 -10.98 4.32
N SER A 122 1.35 -10.07 5.26
CA SER A 122 1.11 -8.64 5.05
C SER A 122 1.89 -8.06 3.86
N ILE A 123 3.09 -8.57 3.58
CA ILE A 123 3.87 -8.18 2.40
C ILE A 123 3.21 -8.70 1.12
N LYS A 124 2.72 -9.94 1.12
CA LYS A 124 1.99 -10.51 -0.03
C LYS A 124 0.74 -9.69 -0.34
N ASP A 125 -0.02 -9.33 0.68
CA ASP A 125 -1.24 -8.53 0.56
C ASP A 125 -0.94 -7.11 0.03
N PHE A 126 0.13 -6.48 0.53
CA PHE A 126 0.63 -5.21 0.00
C PHE A 126 1.00 -5.31 -1.49
N MET A 127 1.77 -6.34 -1.86
CA MET A 127 2.22 -6.56 -3.23
C MET A 127 1.04 -6.84 -4.17
N GLU A 128 0.01 -7.53 -3.67
CA GLU A 128 -1.22 -7.78 -4.40
C GLU A 128 -2.00 -6.50 -4.68
N ILE A 129 -2.19 -5.61 -3.69
CA ILE A 129 -2.83 -4.31 -3.88
C ILE A 129 -2.13 -3.50 -4.98
N GLY A 130 -0.80 -3.45 -4.95
CA GLY A 130 -0.03 -2.72 -5.97
C GLY A 130 -0.15 -3.34 -7.36
N ARG A 131 -0.13 -4.67 -7.45
CA ARG A 131 -0.27 -5.41 -8.71
C ARG A 131 -1.67 -5.25 -9.30
N GLU A 132 -2.71 -5.33 -8.48
CA GLU A 132 -4.10 -5.10 -8.88
C GLU A 132 -4.33 -3.65 -9.31
N ARG A 133 -3.73 -2.67 -8.60
CA ARG A 133 -3.76 -1.27 -9.05
C ARG A 133 -3.10 -1.10 -10.41
N ASN A 134 -1.97 -1.74 -10.66
CA ASN A 134 -1.31 -1.69 -11.98
C ASN A 134 -2.20 -2.30 -13.07
N ARG A 135 -2.85 -3.44 -12.81
CA ARG A 135 -3.84 -4.02 -13.72
C ARG A 135 -4.99 -3.05 -13.97
N LEU A 136 -5.56 -2.46 -12.93
CA LEU A 136 -6.68 -1.52 -13.04
C LEU A 136 -6.32 -0.27 -13.87
N VAL A 137 -5.10 0.25 -13.74
CA VAL A 137 -4.66 1.48 -14.44
C VAL A 137 -4.18 1.18 -15.87
N HIS A 138 -3.58 0.02 -16.12
CA HIS A 138 -3.06 -0.34 -17.46
C HIS A 138 -4.08 -1.10 -18.32
N GLN A 139 -5.04 -1.78 -17.72
CA GLN A 139 -6.18 -2.32 -18.43
C GLN A 139 -7.24 -1.24 -18.61
N ASN A 140 -8.18 -1.45 -19.54
CA ASN A 140 -9.27 -0.51 -19.75
C ASN A 140 -10.11 -0.42 -18.46
N TYR A 141 -9.92 0.65 -17.67
CA TYR A 141 -10.52 0.86 -16.35
C TYR A 141 -12.03 0.60 -16.31
N ALA A 142 -12.74 1.00 -17.37
CA ALA A 142 -14.19 0.80 -17.48
C ALA A 142 -14.56 -0.67 -17.70
N ASN A 143 -13.69 -1.46 -18.34
CA ASN A 143 -13.93 -2.84 -18.71
C ASN A 143 -13.26 -3.86 -17.75
N TYR A 144 -12.29 -3.42 -16.95
CA TYR A 144 -11.62 -4.28 -15.99
C TYR A 144 -12.58 -4.65 -14.86
N THR A 145 -12.68 -5.94 -14.57
CA THR A 145 -13.47 -6.47 -13.47
C THR A 145 -12.52 -6.91 -12.37
N ILE A 146 -12.74 -6.40 -11.16
CA ILE A 146 -12.03 -6.87 -9.97
C ILE A 146 -12.82 -8.07 -9.43
N GLU A 147 -12.18 -9.23 -9.36
CA GLU A 147 -12.83 -10.47 -8.89
C GLU A 147 -13.06 -10.48 -7.36
N LYS A 148 -12.28 -9.67 -6.62
CA LYS A 148 -12.38 -9.55 -5.17
C LYS A 148 -13.55 -8.70 -4.74
N THR A 149 -14.21 -9.10 -3.67
CA THR A 149 -15.22 -8.30 -2.97
C THR A 149 -14.59 -7.07 -2.30
N VAL A 150 -15.43 -6.10 -1.93
CA VAL A 150 -14.98 -4.92 -1.19
C VAL A 150 -14.35 -5.30 0.16
N ASP A 151 -14.91 -6.29 0.85
CA ASP A 151 -14.39 -6.79 2.14
C ASP A 151 -13.01 -7.43 1.98
N GLU A 152 -12.80 -8.21 0.92
CA GLU A 152 -11.49 -8.80 0.63
C GLU A 152 -10.44 -7.73 0.35
N ILE A 153 -10.77 -6.69 -0.42
CA ILE A 153 -9.86 -5.56 -0.67
C ILE A 153 -9.55 -4.82 0.64
N PHE A 154 -10.55 -4.59 1.50
CA PHE A 154 -10.34 -3.95 2.79
C PHE A 154 -9.46 -4.80 3.73
N ASN A 155 -9.66 -6.12 3.74
CA ASN A 155 -8.84 -7.04 4.53
C ASN A 155 -7.38 -7.05 4.06
N LEU A 156 -7.14 -7.05 2.73
CA LEU A 156 -5.79 -6.88 2.19
C LEU A 156 -5.16 -5.57 2.66
N PHE A 157 -5.92 -4.47 2.63
CA PHE A 157 -5.44 -3.18 3.10
C PHE A 157 -5.04 -3.25 4.57
N LYS A 158 -5.92 -3.78 5.43
CA LYS A 158 -5.66 -3.92 6.87
C LYS A 158 -4.45 -4.77 7.19
N SER A 159 -4.30 -5.89 6.49
CA SER A 159 -3.14 -6.75 6.63
C SER A 159 -1.85 -6.01 6.22
N ALA A 160 -1.86 -5.36 5.05
CA ALA A 160 -0.72 -4.62 4.51
C ALA A 160 -0.24 -3.43 5.39
N GLN A 161 -1.11 -2.87 6.25
CA GLN A 161 -0.68 -1.85 7.23
C GLN A 161 0.41 -2.38 8.18
N TYR A 162 0.35 -3.67 8.53
CA TYR A 162 1.35 -4.29 9.39
C TYR A 162 2.75 -4.27 8.76
N PHE A 163 2.85 -4.47 7.45
CA PHE A 163 4.11 -4.32 6.73
C PHE A 163 4.65 -2.88 6.84
N MET A 164 3.79 -1.86 6.68
CA MET A 164 4.21 -0.45 6.79
C MET A 164 4.76 -0.12 8.18
N GLU A 165 4.11 -0.59 9.24
CA GLU A 165 4.55 -0.41 10.62
C GLU A 165 5.92 -1.03 10.85
N ILE A 166 6.08 -2.30 10.48
CA ILE A 166 7.34 -3.03 10.68
C ILE A 166 8.46 -2.41 9.83
N PHE A 167 8.17 -2.01 8.59
CA PHE A 167 9.15 -1.33 7.74
C PHE A 167 9.62 -0.01 8.37
N ASN A 168 8.69 0.83 8.84
CA ASN A 168 9.01 2.11 9.47
C ASN A 168 9.88 1.93 10.72
N VAL A 169 9.58 0.94 11.57
CA VAL A 169 10.41 0.65 12.75
C VAL A 169 11.80 0.20 12.34
N ASN A 170 11.91 -0.72 11.38
CA ASN A 170 13.19 -1.32 11.01
C ASN A 170 14.10 -0.33 10.29
N ILE A 171 13.58 0.45 9.33
CA ILE A 171 14.41 1.40 8.59
C ILE A 171 15.04 2.44 9.53
N ASN A 172 14.31 2.90 10.55
CA ASN A 172 14.82 3.86 11.54
C ASN A 172 15.73 3.23 12.60
N SER A 173 15.62 1.92 12.86
CA SER A 173 16.44 1.22 13.86
C SER A 173 17.83 0.82 13.38
N VAL A 174 18.00 0.59 12.07
CA VAL A 174 19.26 0.06 11.48
C VAL A 174 20.30 1.16 11.21
N SER A 175 19.96 2.43 11.47
CA SER A 175 20.85 3.60 11.26
C SER A 175 21.97 3.78 12.29
N ASN A 176 22.17 2.83 13.20
CA ASN A 176 23.28 2.82 14.16
C ASN A 176 24.18 1.59 13.97
#